data_AF-A0A286U0U6-F1
#
_entry.id   AF-A0A286U0U6-F1
#
_cell.length_a   1.000
_cell.length_b   1.000
_cell.length_c   1.000
_cell.angle_alpha   90.00
_cell.angle_beta   90.00
_cell.angle_gamma   90.00
#
_symmetry.space_group_name_H-M   'P 1'
#
loop_
_entity.id
_entity.type
_entity.pdbx_description
1 polymer ?
#
loop_
_entity_poly.entity_id
_entity_poly.type
_entity_poly.pdbx_seq_one_letter_code
_entity_poly.pdbx_strand_id
1 'polypeptide(L)' 'MATDYCVKAAFLGLLKRGYNVSLVTDATRGITKEGEEKAFKQMKDAGAVFTTTKEVVEL' A
#
# COMPACT_ATOMS: atom_id res chain seq x y z
N MET A 1 4.36 -1.20 11.33
CA MET A 1 3.26 -0.22 11.47
C MET A 1 2.04 -0.78 10.75
N ALA A 2 0.84 -0.61 11.30
CA ALA A 2 -0.37 -1.22 10.77
C ALA A 2 -0.70 -0.70 9.36
N THR A 3 -0.61 -1.59 8.37
CA THR A 3 -0.97 -1.33 6.96
C THR A 3 -2.41 -0.81 6.83
N ASP A 4 -3.28 -1.24 7.73
CA ASP A 4 -4.72 -1.05 7.66
C ASP A 4 -5.22 0.37 7.95
N TYR A 5 -4.45 1.18 8.69
CA TYR A 5 -4.90 2.51 9.12
C TYR A 5 -3.97 3.63 8.65
N CYS A 6 -2.70 3.60 9.07
CA CYS A 6 -1.78 4.71 8.79
C CYS A 6 -1.29 4.69 7.33
N VAL A 7 -0.94 3.51 6.81
CA VAL A 7 -0.39 3.37 5.45
C VAL A 7 -1.49 3.61 4.41
N LYS A 8 -2.67 3.02 4.60
CA LYS A 8 -3.83 3.23 3.71
C LYS A 8 -4.25 4.69 3.59
N ALA A 9 -4.38 5.41 4.71
CA ALA A 9 -4.81 6.81 4.69
C ALA A 9 -3.78 7.71 3.98
N ALA A 10 -2.49 7.49 4.24
CA ALA A 10 -1.42 8.22 3.56
C ALA A 10 -1.38 7.90 2.06
N PHE A 11 -1.49 6.62 1.70
CA PHE A 11 -1.43 6.14 0.31
C PHE A 11 -2.58 6.72 -0.54
N LEU A 12 -3.81 6.64 -0.04
CA LEU A 12 -4.97 7.21 -0.73
C LEU A 12 -4.89 8.74 -0.82
N GLY A 13 -4.37 9.42 0.21
CA GLY A 13 -4.17 10.86 0.18
C GLY A 13 -3.14 11.31 -0.85
N LEU A 14 -2.05 10.55 -1.02
CA LEU A 14 -1.02 10.81 -2.02
C LEU A 14 -1.52 10.53 -3.45
N LEU A 15 -2.24 9.42 -3.66
CA LEU A 15 -2.88 9.13 -4.95
C LEU A 15 -3.87 10.21 -5.36
N LYS A 16 -4.73 10.67 -4.43
CA LYS A 16 -5.68 11.77 -4.70
C LYS A 16 -5.00 13.07 -5.11
N ARG A 17 -3.75 13.29 -4.69
CA ARG A 17 -2.94 14.47 -5.05
C ARG A 17 -2.20 14.28 -6.38
N GLY A 18 -2.36 13.14 -7.06
CA GLY A 18 -1.74 12.85 -8.35
C GLY A 18 -0.29 12.39 -8.25
N TYR A 19 0.19 11.99 -7.07
CA TYR A 19 1.51 11.40 -6.93
C TYR A 19 1.48 9.93 -7.36
N ASN A 20 2.56 9.47 -7.98
CA ASN A 20 2.80 8.05 -8.18
C ASN A 20 3.26 7.43 -6.86
N VAL A 21 2.47 6.50 -6.33
CA VAL A 21 2.74 5.85 -5.06
C VAL A 21 2.78 4.34 -5.27
N SER A 22 3.88 3.72 -4.85
CA SER A 22 4.04 2.26 -4.87
C SER A 22 4.02 1.73 -3.44
N LEU A 23 3.25 0.67 -3.20
CA LEU A 23 3.18 0.01 -1.92
C LEU A 23 4.10 -1.21 -1.90
N VAL A 24 5.08 -1.17 -0.99
CA VAL A 24 6.03 -2.26 -0.76
C VAL A 24 5.36 -3.33 0.10
N THR A 25 4.88 -4.39 -0.54
CA THR A 25 3.99 -5.37 0.09
C THR A 25 4.69 -6.24 1.13
N ASP A 26 5.96 -6.59 0.92
CA ASP A 26 6.79 -7.41 1.82
C ASP A 26 7.33 -6.63 3.04
N ALA A 27 7.29 -5.30 3.01
CA ALA A 27 7.63 -4.43 4.14
C ALA A 27 6.40 -4.04 4.98
N THR A 28 5.21 -4.52 4.62
CA THR A 28 3.96 -4.21 5.31
C THR A 28 3.29 -5.49 5.81
N ARG A 29 2.66 -5.41 6.98
CA ARG A 29 1.88 -6.52 7.53
C ARG A 29 0.62 -5.97 8.15
N GLY A 30 -0.54 -6.38 7.62
CA GLY A 30 -1.81 -6.04 8.22
C GLY A 30 -1.92 -6.56 9.65
N ILE A 31 -2.72 -5.88 10.47
CA ILE A 31 -3.03 -6.34 11.84
C ILE A 31 -3.81 -7.67 11.76
N THR A 32 -4.67 -7.82 10.76
CA THR A 32 -5.40 -9.04 10.45
C THR A 32 -5.36 -9.30 8.94
N LYS A 33 -5.37 -10.58 8.53
CA LYS A 33 -5.42 -10.96 7.11
C LYS A 33 -6.62 -10.34 6.39
N GLU A 34 -7.77 -10.32 7.06
CA GLU A 34 -9.01 -9.80 6.46
C GLU A 34 -8.99 -8.26 6.30
N GLY A 35 -8.33 -7.55 7.22
CA GLY A 35 -8.06 -6.11 7.09
C GLY A 35 -7.13 -5.82 5.93
N GLU A 36 -6.04 -6.59 5.84
CA GLU A 36 -5.01 -6.47 4.82
C GLU A 36 -5.58 -6.65 3.41
N GLU A 37 -6.36 -7.70 3.20
CA GLU A 37 -7.02 -7.97 1.91
C GLU A 37 -7.99 -6.85 1.52
N LYS A 38 -8.78 -6.32 2.47
CA LYS A 38 -9.66 -5.18 2.22
C LYS A 38 -8.88 -3.91 1.89
N ALA A 39 -7.78 -3.66 2.60
CA ALA A 39 -6.92 -2.50 2.37
C ALA A 39 -6.24 -2.57 0.99
N PHE A 40 -5.66 -3.72 0.63
CA PHE A 40 -5.08 -3.93 -0.69
C PHE A 40 -6.11 -3.82 -1.80
N LYS A 41 -7.31 -4.37 -1.63
CA LYS A 41 -8.37 -4.24 -2.63
C LYS A 41 -8.74 -2.77 -2.87
N GLN A 42 -8.90 -1.98 -1.82
CA GLN A 42 -9.21 -0.54 -1.95
C GLN A 42 -8.06 0.26 -2.54
N MET A 43 -6.82 -0.07 -2.20
CA MET A 43 -5.65 0.58 -2.79
C MET A 43 -5.52 0.24 -4.28
N LYS A 44 -5.73 -1.03 -4.66
CA LYS A 44 -5.73 -1.47 -6.06
C LYS A 44 -6.79 -0.77 -6.89
N ASP A 45 -8.00 -0.64 -6.36
CA ASP A 45 -9.12 0.07 -7.01
C ASP A 45 -8.80 1.56 -7.21
N ALA A 46 -8.05 2.17 -6.28
CA ALA A 46 -7.57 3.54 -6.39
C ALA A 46 -6.37 3.71 -7.35
N GLY A 47 -5.86 2.64 -7.96
CA GLY A 47 -4.72 2.68 -8.88
C GLY A 47 -3.35 2.44 -8.23
N ALA A 48 -3.31 1.77 -7.08
CA ALA A 48 -2.04 1.41 -6.43
C ALA A 48 -1.15 0.53 -7.30
N VAL A 49 0.13 0.86 -7.34
CA VAL A 49 1.17 -0.07 -7.82
C VAL A 49 1.71 -0.84 -6.62
N PHE A 50 1.72 -2.16 -6.71
CA PHE A 50 2.35 -3.01 -5.69
C PHE A 50 3.76 -3.36 -6.13
N THR A 51 4.69 -3.32 -5.19
CA THR A 51 6.09 -3.67 -5.40
C THR A 51 6.62 -4.42 -4.18
N THR A 52 7.87 -4.87 -4.25
CA THR A 52 8.58 -5.56 -3.17
C THR A 52 9.86 -4.83 -2.82
N THR A 53 10.41 -5.07 -1.63
CA THR A 53 11.62 -4.41 -1.15
C THR A 53 12.79 -4.71 -2.08
N LYS A 54 12.84 -5.94 -2.63
CA LYS A 54 13.82 -6.32 -3.66
C LYS A 54 13.72 -5.42 -4.88
N GLU A 55 12.53 -5.29 -5.45
CA GLU A 55 12.31 -4.44 -6.63
C GLU A 55 12.63 -2.96 -6.39
N VAL A 56 12.44 -2.45 -5.17
CA VAL A 56 12.73 -1.03 -4.85
C VAL A 56 14.22 -0.79 -4.56
N VAL A 57 14.91 -1.75 -3.95
CA VAL A 57 16.33 -1.61 -3.56
C VAL A 57 17.29 -1.96 -4.71
N GLU A 58 16.84 -2.76 -5.68
CA GLU A 58 17.61 -3.14 -6.87
C GLU A 58 17.35 -2.23 -8.09
N LEU A 59 16.61 -1.12 -7.92
CA LEU A 59 16.43 -0.05 -8.91
C LEU A 59 17.63 0.90 -8.97
#